data_AF-A0AA97BQK3-F1
#
_entry.id   AF-A0AA97BQK3-F1
#
_cell.length_a   1.000
_cell.length_b   1.000
_cell.length_c   1.000
_cell.angle_alpha   90.00
_cell.angle_beta   90.00
_cell.angle_gamma   90.00
#
_symmetry.space_group_name_H-M   'P 1'
#
loop_
_entity.id
_entity.type
_entity.pdbx_description
1 polymer ?
#
loop_
_entity_poly.entity_id
_entity_poly.type
_entity_poly.pdbx_seq_one_letter_code
_entity_poly.pdbx_strand_id
1 'polypeptide(L)'
;MNETRPALPRRNLTREIKPTYWRKLIEAGVPIDAADAIAWAIARYDTARRLPPSSQQALIRQYCAFVCRAGLWRSQLLVNPGL
;
A
#
# COMPACT_ATOMS: atom_id res chain seq x y z
N MET A 1 -33.01 -4.06 -10.41
CA MET A 1 -31.93 -4.04 -11.41
C MET A 1 -30.63 -4.24 -10.65
N ASN A 2 -30.07 -5.45 -10.67
CA ASN A 2 -28.79 -5.73 -10.01
C ASN A 2 -27.68 -5.36 -10.99
N GLU A 3 -27.10 -4.17 -10.83
CA GLU A 3 -25.88 -3.81 -11.54
C GLU A 3 -24.73 -4.66 -11.00
N THR A 4 -24.47 -5.78 -11.67
CA THR A 4 -23.25 -6.56 -11.47
C THR A 4 -22.09 -5.69 -11.92
N ARG A 5 -21.51 -4.91 -11.00
CA ARG A 5 -20.25 -4.18 -11.22
C ARG A 5 -19.25 -5.20 -11.79
N PRO A 6 -18.72 -5.00 -13.01
CA PRO A 6 -17.76 -5.93 -13.57
C PRO A 6 -16.55 -6.02 -12.65
N ALA A 7 -16.06 -7.23 -12.40
CA ALA A 7 -14.82 -7.43 -11.66
C ALA A 7 -13.68 -6.75 -12.44
N LEU A 8 -13.25 -5.58 -11.95
CA LEU A 8 -12.18 -4.82 -12.58
C LEU A 8 -10.86 -5.60 -12.46
N PRO A 9 -10.01 -5.60 -13.51
CA PRO A 9 -8.70 -6.24 -13.43
C PRO A 9 -7.90 -5.64 -12.28
N ARG A 10 -7.13 -6.46 -11.57
CA ARG A 10 -6.41 -6.07 -10.34
C ARG A 10 -5.59 -4.77 -10.45
N ARG A 11 -5.04 -4.49 -11.64
CA ARG A 11 -4.29 -3.26 -11.94
C ARG A 11 -5.13 -1.99 -11.81
N ASN A 12 -6.43 -2.07 -12.14
CA ASN A 12 -7.38 -0.96 -12.01
C ASN A 12 -7.73 -0.74 -10.53
N LEU A 13 -7.97 -1.83 -9.78
CA LEU A 13 -8.21 -1.75 -8.34
C LEU A 13 -7.04 -1.08 -7.59
N THR A 14 -5.79 -1.42 -7.94
CA THR A 14 -4.61 -0.78 -7.32
C THR A 14 -4.59 0.72 -7.55
N ARG A 15 -4.92 1.17 -8.77
CA ARG A 15 -4.95 2.59 -9.12
C ARG A 15 -6.09 3.35 -8.44
N GLU A 16 -7.20 2.68 -8.16
CA GLU A 16 -8.34 3.26 -7.45
C GLU A 16 -8.08 3.43 -5.95
N ILE A 17 -7.43 2.46 -5.30
CA ILE A 17 -7.18 2.52 -3.85
C ILE A 17 -5.93 3.33 -3.48
N LYS A 18 -4.92 3.40 -4.37
CA LYS A 18 -3.64 4.08 -4.10
C LYS A 18 -3.80 5.54 -3.67
N PRO A 19 -4.64 6.38 -4.31
CA PRO A 19 -4.84 7.77 -3.89
C PRO A 19 -5.33 7.89 -2.44
N THR A 20 -6.22 7.00 -2.01
CA THR A 20 -6.71 6.98 -0.62
C THR A 20 -5.59 6.64 0.36
N TYR A 21 -4.76 5.65 0.05
CA TYR A 21 -3.63 5.28 0.91
C TYR A 21 -2.57 6.37 0.95
N TRP A 22 -2.26 6.96 -0.19
CA TRP A 22 -1.35 8.09 -0.31
C TRP A 22 -1.81 9.25 0.56
N ARG A 23 -3.09 9.66 0.47
CA ARG A 23 -3.66 10.74 1.28
C ARG A 23 -3.50 10.48 2.78
N LYS A 24 -3.84 9.28 3.24
CA LYS A 24 -3.68 8.89 4.66
C LYS A 24 -2.24 8.97 5.15
N LEU A 25 -1.27 8.64 4.29
CA LEU A 25 0.16 8.72 4.64
C LEU A 25 0.63 10.18 4.72
N ILE A 26 0.18 11.04 3.82
CA ILE A 26 0.44 12.49 3.89
C ILE A 26 -0.16 13.08 5.17
N GLU A 27 -1.41 12.77 5.48
CA GLU A 27 -2.10 13.22 6.71
C GLU A 27 -1.40 12.70 7.98
N ALA A 28 -0.77 11.53 7.91
CA ALA A 28 0.04 11.00 9.01
C ALA A 28 1.40 11.71 9.16
N GLY A 29 1.88 12.46 8.15
CA GLY A 29 3.15 13.18 8.17
C GLY A 29 4.27 12.54 7.36
N VAL A 30 3.97 11.59 6.47
CA VAL A 30 4.96 11.01 5.56
C VAL A 30 5.25 11.98 4.40
N PRO A 31 6.53 12.23 4.03
CA PRO A 31 6.87 13.05 2.87
C PRO A 31 6.25 12.52 1.57
N ILE A 32 5.92 13.41 0.62
CA ILE A 32 5.14 13.10 -0.58
C ILE A 32 5.73 11.92 -1.38
N ASP A 33 7.04 11.95 -1.63
CA ASP A 33 7.72 10.92 -2.42
C ASP A 33 7.70 9.55 -1.73
N ALA A 34 7.92 9.53 -0.41
CA ALA A 34 7.85 8.31 0.39
C ALA A 34 6.42 7.78 0.47
N ALA A 35 5.44 8.67 0.63
CA ALA A 35 4.03 8.32 0.68
C ALA A 35 3.57 7.66 -0.62
N ASP A 36 4.01 8.14 -1.79
CA ASP A 36 3.63 7.53 -3.08
C ASP A 36 4.20 6.11 -3.22
N ALA A 37 5.48 5.94 -2.92
CA ALA A 37 6.14 4.64 -2.96
C ALA A 37 5.50 3.61 -2.00
N ILE A 38 5.21 4.04 -0.77
CA ILE A 38 4.57 3.20 0.25
C ILE A 38 3.12 2.90 -0.14
N ALA A 39 2.35 3.88 -0.62
CA ALA A 39 0.96 3.65 -1.06
C ALA A 39 0.89 2.62 -2.20
N TRP A 40 1.81 2.69 -3.17
CA TRP A 40 1.93 1.68 -4.23
C TRP A 40 2.31 0.29 -3.71
N ALA A 41 3.19 0.21 -2.71
CA ALA A 41 3.56 -1.05 -2.09
C ALA A 41 2.33 -1.72 -1.45
N ILE A 42 1.61 -0.98 -0.60
CA ILE A 42 0.46 -1.46 0.15
C ILE A 42 -0.71 -1.78 -0.79
N ALA A 43 -0.99 -0.91 -1.76
CA ALA A 43 -2.07 -1.15 -2.72
C ALA A 43 -1.84 -2.39 -3.57
N ARG A 44 -0.60 -2.63 -4.04
CA ARG A 44 -0.27 -3.85 -4.80
C ARG A 44 -0.35 -5.11 -3.94
N TYR A 45 0.03 -4.99 -2.67
CA TYR A 45 -0.12 -6.08 -1.73
C TYR A 45 -1.60 -6.42 -1.49
N ASP A 46 -2.45 -5.41 -1.26
CA ASP A 46 -3.86 -5.61 -0.95
C ASP A 46 -4.65 -6.16 -2.16
N THR A 47 -4.33 -5.75 -3.39
CA THR A 47 -5.07 -6.21 -4.60
C THR A 47 -4.50 -7.46 -5.25
N ALA A 48 -3.20 -7.71 -5.11
CA ALA A 48 -2.51 -8.76 -5.86
C ALA A 48 -1.62 -9.65 -5.00
N ARG A 49 -1.55 -9.42 -3.68
CA ARG A 49 -0.69 -10.15 -2.72
C ARG A 49 0.79 -10.15 -3.14
N ARG A 50 1.21 -9.12 -3.89
CA ARG A 50 2.58 -8.96 -4.35
C ARG A 50 3.40 -8.25 -3.29
N LEU A 51 4.48 -8.90 -2.84
CA LEU A 51 5.41 -8.30 -1.89
C LEU A 51 6.13 -7.11 -2.52
N PRO A 52 6.37 -6.03 -1.76
CA PRO A 52 7.15 -4.89 -2.22
C PRO A 52 8.64 -5.26 -2.40
N PRO A 53 9.34 -4.62 -3.34
CA PRO A 53 10.79 -4.72 -3.45
C PRO A 53 11.48 -4.17 -2.20
N SER A 54 12.74 -4.58 -1.96
CA SER A 54 13.50 -4.23 -0.75
C SER A 54 13.61 -2.73 -0.47
N SER A 55 13.69 -1.89 -1.50
CA SER A 55 13.70 -0.42 -1.35
C SER A 55 12.40 0.11 -0.74
N GLN A 56 11.25 -0.41 -1.17
CA GLN A 56 9.96 -0.05 -0.59
C GLN A 56 9.76 -0.66 0.79
N GLN A 57 10.29 -1.85 1.06
CA GLN A 57 10.31 -2.42 2.41
C GLN A 57 11.13 -1.55 3.37
N ALA A 58 12.28 -1.02 2.92
CA ALA A 58 13.09 -0.10 3.71
C ALA A 58 12.32 1.18 4.05
N LEU A 59 11.59 1.76 3.07
CA LEU A 59 10.70 2.89 3.31
C LEU A 59 9.58 2.56 4.31
N ILE A 60 8.92 1.41 4.16
CA ILE A 60 7.87 0.97 5.10
C ILE A 60 8.44 0.81 6.52
N ARG A 61 9.67 0.30 6.66
CA ARG A 61 10.36 0.20 7.95
C ARG A 61 10.69 1.57 8.53
N GLN A 62 11.23 2.47 7.71
CA GLN A 62 11.57 3.83 8.12
C GLN A 62 10.33 4.61 8.61
N TYR A 63 9.19 4.45 7.94
CA TYR A 63 7.95 5.14 8.27
C TYR A 63 6.93 4.25 9.00
N CYS A 64 7.38 3.19 9.68
CA CYS A 64 6.49 2.16 10.25
C CYS A 64 5.45 2.75 11.21
N ALA A 65 5.85 3.68 12.08
CA ALA A 65 4.95 4.36 13.02
C ALA A 65 3.84 5.13 12.30
N PHE A 66 4.17 5.81 11.20
CA PHE A 66 3.21 6.55 10.39
C PHE A 66 2.27 5.63 9.60
N VAL A 67 2.80 4.54 9.04
CA VAL A 67 2.01 3.51 8.36
C VAL A 67 1.01 2.86 9.31
N CYS A 68 1.43 2.59 10.55
CA CYS A 68 0.55 2.09 11.62
C CYS A 68 -0.53 3.12 11.99
N ARG A 69 -0.14 4.39 12.20
CA ARG A 69 -1.07 5.49 12.51
C ARG A 69 -2.10 5.73 11.39
N ALA A 70 -1.69 5.56 10.13
CA ALA A 70 -2.57 5.65 8.97
C ALA A 70 -3.54 4.46 8.83
N GLY A 71 -3.41 3.42 9.67
CA GLY A 71 -4.21 2.19 9.59
C GLY A 71 -3.89 1.33 8.36
N LEU A 72 -2.68 1.47 7.81
CA LEU A 72 -2.26 0.79 6.57
C LEU A 72 -1.25 -0.34 6.80
N TRP A 73 -0.98 -0.69 8.06
CA TRP A 73 -0.04 -1.75 8.39
C TRP A 73 -0.49 -3.12 7.89
N ARG A 74 0.46 -3.91 7.37
CA ARG A 74 0.31 -5.34 7.10
C ARG A 74 1.58 -6.03 7.56
N SER A 75 1.47 -7.00 8.46
CA SER A 75 2.62 -7.72 9.00
C SER A 75 3.45 -8.39 7.89
N GLN A 76 2.78 -8.89 6.85
CA GLN A 76 3.43 -9.58 5.74
C GLN A 76 4.22 -8.67 4.79
N LEU A 77 4.10 -7.35 4.86
CA LEU A 77 4.87 -6.44 4.00
C LEU A 77 6.37 -6.44 4.34
N LEU A 78 6.72 -6.85 5.55
CA LEU A 78 8.10 -6.89 6.04
C LEU A 78 8.64 -8.31 6.25
N VAL A 79 7.79 -9.33 6.09
CA VAL A 79 8.20 -10.72 6.17
C VAL A 79 8.84 -11.08 4.85
N ASN A 80 10.12 -11.42 4.90
CA ASN A 80 10.82 -12.01 3.77
C ASN A 80 10.50 -13.52 3.81
N PRO A 81 9.80 -14.12 2.84
CA PRO A 81 9.48 -15.55 2.86
C PRO A 81 10.70 -16.45 2.55
N GLY A 82 11.93 -15.95 2.74
CA GLY A 82 13.19 -16.60 2.35
C GLY A 82 14.18 -16.77 3.50
N LEU A 83 13.71 -16.97 4.73
CA LEU A 83 14.50 -17.48 5.85
C LEU A 83 13.91 -18.81 6.30
#